data_AF-A0A0S4ILD4-F1
#
_entry.id   AF-A0A0S4ILD4-F1
#
_cell.length_a   1.000
_cell.length_b   1.000
_cell.length_c   1.000
_cell.angle_alpha   90.00
_cell.angle_beta   90.00
_cell.angle_gamma   90.00
#
_symmetry.space_group_name_H-M   'P 1'
#
loop_
_entity.id
_entity.type
_entity.pdbx_description
1 polymer ?
#
loop_
_entity_poly.entity_id
_entity_poly.type
_entity_poly.pdbx_seq_one_letter_code
_entity_poly.pdbx_strand_id
1 'polypeptide(L)'
;MTTRLTSTDASVQHLMSRLHELESRRRMSMMHAKEAESRVALTTEEQSRVARDVEILHEREGTLKQSLQMLSDEQRQLQLRTEASHRTVESAEKEEPLLLEAANAALELSKKKCESWKGEHEALSIVQNKWLQPSLVSQFESTLAEAERELRSLLEEEQSLIAAAAAAQSARVPTTNEIDPSETIRTGEAMLAAKDHKATSEEIDRLKLTIDEFKSQASRRSTIVGREVGELTNKAADLDKWISDSSSAVDELKSNIADMTTALQDRCCPACSCSTAC
;
A
#
# COMPACT_ATOMS: atom_id res chain seq x y z
N MET A 1 -52.82 -133.94 8.17
CA MET A 1 -52.37 -132.84 9.06
C MET A 1 -51.49 -131.88 8.27
N THR A 2 -52.03 -131.15 7.30
CA THR A 2 -51.23 -130.34 6.35
C THR A 2 -51.92 -129.05 5.91
N THR A 3 -53.08 -128.72 6.46
CA THR A 3 -53.87 -127.53 6.13
C THR A 3 -53.82 -126.43 7.20
N ARG A 4 -53.09 -126.63 8.31
CA ARG A 4 -52.95 -125.62 9.38
C ARG A 4 -51.68 -124.76 9.31
N LEU A 5 -50.70 -125.12 8.48
CA LEU A 5 -49.42 -124.38 8.35
C LEU A 5 -49.49 -123.23 7.32
N THR A 6 -50.43 -123.25 6.37
CA THR A 6 -50.57 -122.22 5.33
C THR A 6 -51.29 -120.96 5.82
N SER A 7 -52.11 -121.05 6.88
CA SER A 7 -52.82 -119.90 7.46
C SER A 7 -51.92 -119.02 8.33
N THR A 8 -50.92 -119.60 9.00
CA THR A 8 -49.97 -118.86 9.82
C THR A 8 -48.98 -118.10 8.93
N ASP A 9 -48.52 -118.69 7.83
CA ASP A 9 -47.62 -118.03 6.87
C ASP A 9 -48.28 -116.84 6.17
N ALA A 10 -49.56 -116.93 5.79
CA ALA A 10 -50.29 -115.81 5.19
C ALA A 10 -50.46 -114.62 6.16
N SER A 11 -50.67 -114.90 7.45
CA SER A 11 -50.79 -113.85 8.48
C SER A 11 -49.46 -113.14 8.75
N VAL A 12 -48.34 -113.88 8.73
CA VAL A 12 -46.99 -113.33 8.87
C VAL A 12 -46.62 -112.50 7.65
N GLN A 13 -46.92 -112.96 6.44
CA GLN A 13 -46.70 -112.18 5.20
C GLN A 13 -47.51 -110.88 5.19
N HIS A 14 -48.78 -110.91 5.61
CA HIS A 14 -49.60 -109.69 5.73
C HIS A 14 -49.04 -108.71 6.76
N LEU A 15 -48.58 -109.21 7.92
CA LEU A 15 -47.98 -108.38 8.95
C LEU A 15 -46.65 -107.77 8.48
N MET A 16 -45.79 -108.54 7.81
CA MET A 16 -44.54 -108.06 7.21
C MET A 16 -44.79 -107.02 6.11
N SER A 17 -45.82 -107.22 5.27
CA SER A 17 -46.23 -106.24 4.25
C SER A 17 -46.71 -104.94 4.88
N ARG A 18 -47.55 -105.00 5.93
CA ARG A 18 -48.02 -103.84 6.67
C ARG A 18 -46.87 -103.12 7.41
N LEU A 19 -45.90 -103.86 7.93
CA LEU A 19 -44.72 -103.31 8.59
C LEU A 19 -43.81 -102.60 7.57
N HIS A 20 -43.64 -103.17 6.38
CA HIS A 20 -42.93 -102.52 5.27
C HIS A 20 -43.65 -101.27 4.75
N GLU A 21 -44.98 -101.28 4.71
CA GLU A 21 -45.78 -100.12 4.35
C GLU A 21 -45.65 -99.01 5.40
N LEU A 22 -45.72 -99.34 6.70
CA LEU A 22 -45.51 -98.38 7.79
C LEU A 22 -44.10 -97.79 7.77
N GLU A 23 -43.09 -98.62 7.54
CA GLU A 23 -41.70 -98.18 7.41
C GLU A 23 -41.50 -97.30 6.17
N SER A 24 -42.15 -97.63 5.05
CA SER A 24 -42.14 -96.80 3.84
C SER A 24 -42.82 -95.44 4.06
N ARG A 25 -43.98 -95.43 4.72
CA ARG A 25 -44.68 -94.20 5.11
C ARG A 25 -43.84 -93.35 6.08
N ARG A 26 -43.18 -93.98 7.05
CA ARG A 26 -42.26 -93.30 7.97
C ARG A 26 -41.08 -92.66 7.23
N ARG A 27 -40.47 -93.37 6.28
CA ARG A 27 -39.37 -92.83 5.46
C ARG A 27 -39.82 -91.66 4.59
N MET A 28 -40.98 -91.79 3.92
CA MET A 28 -41.55 -90.68 3.15
C MET A 28 -41.87 -89.47 4.04
N SER A 29 -42.46 -89.69 5.22
CA SER A 29 -42.72 -88.60 6.18
C SER A 29 -41.44 -87.94 6.66
N MET A 30 -40.37 -88.71 6.92
CA MET A 30 -39.07 -88.15 7.31
C MET A 30 -38.40 -87.39 6.16
N MET A 31 -38.51 -87.90 4.93
CA MET A 31 -38.01 -87.20 3.75
C MET A 31 -38.74 -85.86 3.57
N HIS A 32 -40.07 -85.84 3.61
CA HIS A 32 -40.84 -84.60 3.50
C HIS A 32 -40.57 -83.63 4.66
N ALA A 33 -40.36 -84.12 5.88
CA ALA A 33 -39.94 -83.28 7.00
C ALA A 33 -38.57 -82.64 6.73
N LYS A 34 -37.58 -83.42 6.25
CA LYS A 34 -36.26 -82.91 5.87
C LYS A 34 -36.31 -81.93 4.68
N GLU A 35 -37.19 -82.17 3.70
CA GLU A 35 -37.42 -81.24 2.59
C GLU A 35 -38.08 -79.94 3.06
N ALA A 36 -39.01 -80.01 4.00
CA ALA A 36 -39.61 -78.83 4.60
C ALA A 36 -38.57 -78.04 5.43
N GLU A 37 -37.77 -78.73 6.24
CA GLU A 37 -36.67 -78.15 7.01
C GLU A 37 -35.63 -77.47 6.09
N SER A 38 -35.22 -78.13 5.00
CA SER A 38 -34.26 -77.55 4.05
C SER A 38 -34.83 -76.35 3.30
N ARG A 39 -36.12 -76.38 2.93
CA ARG A 39 -36.81 -75.21 2.34
C ARG A 39 -36.87 -74.05 3.32
N VAL A 40 -37.24 -74.29 4.58
CA VAL A 40 -37.26 -73.24 5.61
C VAL A 40 -35.85 -72.67 5.78
N ALA A 41 -34.83 -73.53 5.93
CA ALA A 41 -33.44 -73.08 6.06
C ALA A 41 -32.99 -72.20 4.88
N LEU A 42 -33.24 -72.63 3.63
CA LEU A 42 -32.93 -71.86 2.43
C LEU A 42 -33.66 -70.51 2.42
N THR A 43 -34.97 -70.49 2.70
CA THR A 43 -35.73 -69.22 2.73
C THR A 43 -35.26 -68.28 3.84
N THR A 44 -34.87 -68.81 5.01
CA THR A 44 -34.32 -67.99 6.09
C THR A 44 -32.93 -67.44 5.75
N GLU A 45 -32.10 -68.23 5.07
CA GLU A 45 -30.80 -67.77 4.60
C GLU A 45 -30.95 -66.67 3.53
N GLU A 46 -31.84 -66.87 2.56
CA GLU A 46 -32.15 -65.88 1.55
C GLU A 46 -32.71 -64.59 2.16
N GLN A 47 -33.62 -64.68 3.12
CA GLN A 47 -34.13 -63.53 3.87
C GLN A 47 -33.01 -62.81 4.62
N SER A 48 -32.12 -63.54 5.29
CA SER A 48 -30.97 -62.94 5.98
C SER A 48 -29.99 -62.26 5.02
N ARG A 49 -29.84 -62.79 3.80
CA ARG A 49 -28.99 -62.20 2.75
C ARG A 49 -29.61 -60.92 2.24
N VAL A 50 -30.89 -60.94 1.89
CA VAL A 50 -31.62 -59.75 1.44
C VAL A 50 -31.62 -58.66 2.51
N ALA A 51 -31.79 -59.02 3.79
CA ALA A 51 -31.74 -58.06 4.89
C ALA A 51 -30.37 -57.36 4.99
N ARG A 52 -29.27 -58.12 4.87
CA ARG A 52 -27.91 -57.55 4.83
C ARG A 52 -27.69 -56.65 3.61
N ASP A 53 -28.18 -57.06 2.44
CA ASP A 53 -28.06 -56.25 1.23
C ASP A 53 -28.84 -54.92 1.35
N VAL A 54 -30.03 -54.95 1.97
CA VAL A 54 -30.81 -53.73 2.26
C VAL A 54 -30.08 -52.80 3.23
N GLU A 55 -29.45 -53.33 4.27
CA GLU A 55 -28.67 -52.54 5.22
C GLU A 55 -27.47 -51.86 4.54
N ILE A 56 -26.71 -52.59 3.72
CA ILE A 56 -25.59 -52.03 2.94
C ILE A 56 -26.08 -50.95 1.97
N LEU A 57 -27.21 -51.17 1.30
CA LEU A 57 -27.79 -50.17 0.40
C LEU A 57 -28.25 -48.93 1.17
N HIS A 58 -28.79 -49.08 2.37
CA HIS A 58 -29.20 -47.97 3.21
C HIS A 58 -28.00 -47.13 3.69
N GLU A 59 -26.90 -47.77 4.09
CA GLU A 59 -25.65 -47.07 4.43
C GLU A 59 -25.09 -46.30 3.21
N ARG A 60 -25.09 -46.93 2.04
CA ARG A 60 -24.69 -46.29 0.77
C ARG A 60 -25.59 -45.10 0.43
N GLU A 61 -26.91 -45.23 0.60
CA GLU A 61 -27.84 -44.13 0.41
C GLU A 61 -27.54 -42.97 1.38
N GLY A 62 -27.24 -43.28 2.65
CA GLY A 62 -26.85 -42.30 3.65
C GLY A 62 -25.59 -41.52 3.26
N THR A 63 -24.54 -42.23 2.86
CA THR A 63 -23.26 -41.62 2.40
C THR A 63 -23.43 -40.80 1.13
N LEU A 64 -24.26 -41.23 0.18
CA LEU A 64 -24.58 -40.47 -1.02
C LEU A 64 -25.37 -39.19 -0.69
N LYS A 65 -26.34 -39.26 0.22
CA LYS A 65 -27.09 -38.07 0.69
C LYS A 65 -26.16 -37.05 1.36
N GLN A 66 -25.23 -37.50 2.20
CA GLN A 66 -24.24 -36.63 2.82
C GLN A 66 -23.34 -35.98 1.76
N SER A 67 -22.84 -36.76 0.80
CA SER A 67 -22.03 -36.23 -0.31
C SER A 67 -22.79 -35.21 -1.15
N LEU A 68 -24.06 -35.47 -1.48
CA LEU A 68 -24.90 -34.52 -2.22
C LEU A 68 -25.14 -33.23 -1.44
N GLN A 69 -25.35 -33.32 -0.12
CA GLN A 69 -25.49 -32.14 0.72
C GLN A 69 -24.20 -31.30 0.74
N MET A 70 -23.04 -31.94 0.91
CA MET A 70 -21.75 -31.24 0.86
C MET A 70 -21.53 -30.54 -0.49
N LEU A 71 -21.78 -31.23 -1.60
CA LEU A 71 -21.66 -30.64 -2.94
C LEU A 71 -22.64 -29.47 -3.15
N SER A 72 -23.86 -29.56 -2.63
CA SER A 72 -24.83 -28.46 -2.67
C SER A 72 -24.34 -27.24 -1.87
N ASP A 73 -23.76 -27.47 -0.70
CA ASP A 73 -23.22 -26.40 0.14
C ASP A 73 -21.98 -25.76 -0.49
N GLU A 74 -21.09 -26.55 -1.10
CA GLU A 74 -19.95 -26.06 -1.89
C GLU A 74 -20.40 -25.24 -3.09
N GLN A 75 -21.41 -25.71 -3.85
CA GLN A 75 -21.96 -24.96 -4.97
C GLN A 75 -22.52 -23.60 -4.53
N ARG A 76 -23.25 -23.56 -3.41
CA ARG A 76 -23.76 -22.32 -2.83
C ARG A 76 -22.62 -21.38 -2.40
N GLN A 77 -21.56 -21.92 -1.79
CA GLN A 77 -20.40 -21.12 -1.41
C GLN A 77 -19.68 -20.54 -2.63
N LEU A 78 -19.52 -21.33 -3.69
CA LEU A 78 -18.93 -20.86 -4.94
C LEU A 78 -19.77 -19.76 -5.58
N GLN A 79 -21.10 -19.89 -5.61
CA GLN A 79 -22.01 -18.85 -6.10
C GLN A 79 -21.83 -17.54 -5.32
N LEU A 80 -21.81 -17.60 -3.99
CA LEU A 80 -21.59 -16.41 -3.16
C LEU A 80 -20.22 -15.77 -3.42
N ARG A 81 -19.16 -16.58 -3.60
CA ARG A 81 -17.83 -16.06 -3.96
C ARG A 81 -17.81 -15.41 -5.34
N THR A 82 -18.50 -15.99 -6.33
CA THR A 82 -18.59 -15.41 -7.67
C THR A 82 -19.36 -14.10 -7.66
N GLU A 83 -20.47 -14.00 -6.92
CA GLU A 83 -21.22 -12.75 -6.77
C GLU A 83 -20.41 -11.67 -6.05
N ALA A 84 -19.67 -12.03 -4.99
CA ALA A 84 -18.81 -11.11 -4.28
C ALA A 84 -17.68 -10.59 -5.20
N SER A 85 -17.02 -11.49 -5.94
CA SER A 85 -16.00 -11.12 -6.93
C SER A 85 -16.58 -10.20 -8.01
N HIS A 86 -17.76 -10.53 -8.55
CA HIS A 86 -18.43 -9.69 -9.54
C HIS A 86 -18.69 -8.27 -9.03
N ARG A 87 -19.17 -8.12 -7.79
CA ARG A 87 -19.37 -6.79 -7.18
C ARG A 87 -18.07 -6.02 -7.03
N THR A 88 -16.96 -6.68 -6.70
CA THR A 88 -15.65 -6.02 -6.61
C THR A 88 -15.15 -5.56 -7.98
N VAL A 89 -15.35 -6.37 -9.02
CA VAL A 89 -15.00 -6.02 -10.40
C VAL A 89 -15.86 -4.84 -10.88
N GLU A 90 -17.18 -4.88 -10.67
CA GLU A 90 -18.07 -3.76 -11.01
C GLU A 90 -17.73 -2.46 -10.29
N SER A 91 -17.25 -2.54 -9.04
CA SER A 91 -16.78 -1.34 -8.31
C SER A 91 -15.49 -0.81 -8.92
N ALA A 92 -14.53 -1.69 -9.21
CA ALA A 92 -13.26 -1.33 -9.83
C ALA A 92 -13.47 -0.71 -11.23
N GLU A 93 -14.35 -1.29 -12.05
CA GLU A 93 -14.71 -0.77 -13.37
C GLU A 93 -15.33 0.63 -13.32
N LYS A 94 -16.02 0.97 -12.23
CA LYS A 94 -16.58 2.32 -12.01
C LYS A 94 -15.54 3.30 -11.47
N GLU A 95 -14.60 2.84 -10.65
CA GLU A 95 -13.57 3.66 -10.04
C GLU A 95 -12.40 3.97 -10.99
N GLU A 96 -12.00 3.02 -11.83
CA GLU A 96 -10.92 3.18 -12.81
C GLU A 96 -11.06 4.44 -13.70
N PRO A 97 -12.21 4.71 -14.36
CA PRO A 97 -12.33 5.91 -15.19
C PRO A 97 -12.22 7.21 -14.39
N LEU A 98 -12.72 7.23 -13.14
CA LEU A 98 -12.62 8.40 -12.26
C LEU A 98 -11.17 8.66 -11.85
N LEU A 99 -10.40 7.60 -11.55
CA LEU A 99 -8.98 7.70 -11.22
C LEU A 99 -8.17 8.15 -12.44
N LEU A 100 -8.48 7.63 -13.63
CA LEU A 100 -7.83 8.05 -14.88
C LEU A 100 -8.15 9.51 -15.21
N GLU A 101 -9.39 9.97 -15.03
CA GLU A 101 -9.77 11.37 -15.22
C GLU A 101 -9.02 12.29 -14.24
N ALA A 102 -8.95 11.91 -12.96
CA ALA A 102 -8.20 12.66 -11.95
C ALA A 102 -6.69 12.71 -12.25
N ALA A 103 -6.09 11.60 -12.69
CA ALA A 103 -4.69 11.53 -13.08
C ALA A 103 -4.41 12.42 -14.30
N ASN A 104 -5.28 12.39 -15.30
CA ASN A 104 -5.17 13.25 -16.48
C ASN A 104 -5.31 14.74 -16.12
N ALA A 105 -6.24 15.09 -15.24
CA ALA A 105 -6.40 16.46 -14.75
C ALA A 105 -5.14 16.95 -14.00
N ALA A 106 -4.55 16.10 -13.16
CA ALA A 106 -3.31 16.41 -12.45
C ALA A 106 -2.12 16.55 -13.43
N LEU A 107 -2.05 15.71 -14.45
CA LEU A 107 -1.04 15.81 -15.51
C LEU A 107 -1.17 17.14 -16.27
N GLU A 108 -2.37 17.52 -16.70
CA GLU A 108 -2.60 18.79 -17.37
C GLU A 108 -2.26 20.00 -16.49
N LEU A 109 -2.58 19.94 -15.18
CA LEU A 109 -2.18 20.98 -14.24
C LEU A 109 -0.64 21.08 -14.13
N SER A 110 0.06 19.94 -14.08
CA SER A 110 1.52 19.91 -14.02
C SER A 110 2.16 20.48 -15.29
N LYS A 111 1.62 20.17 -16.47
CA LYS A 111 2.07 20.73 -17.75
C LYS A 111 1.94 22.25 -17.77
N LYS A 112 0.79 22.79 -17.36
CA LYS A 112 0.57 24.24 -17.26
C LYS A 112 1.56 24.91 -16.32
N LYS A 113 1.87 24.29 -15.17
CA LYS A 113 2.89 24.81 -14.23
C LYS A 113 4.29 24.81 -14.86
N CYS A 114 4.66 23.74 -15.56
CA CYS A 114 5.93 23.66 -16.28
C CYS A 114 6.05 24.74 -17.36
N GLU A 115 4.98 25.01 -18.10
CA GLU A 115 4.94 26.10 -19.09
C GLU A 115 5.09 27.47 -18.43
N SER A 116 4.40 27.71 -17.30
CA SER A 116 4.56 28.95 -16.51
C SER A 116 6.01 29.14 -16.07
N TRP A 117 6.62 28.11 -15.49
CA TRP A 117 8.00 28.17 -15.01
C TRP A 117 9.01 28.35 -16.15
N LYS A 118 8.76 27.76 -17.33
CA LYS A 118 9.57 28.04 -18.52
C LYS A 118 9.48 29.51 -18.92
N GLY A 119 8.27 30.08 -18.96
CA GLY A 119 8.09 31.51 -19.26
C GLY A 119 8.76 32.42 -18.23
N GLU A 120 8.65 32.10 -16.95
CA GLU A 120 9.33 32.83 -15.87
C GLU A 120 10.86 32.72 -15.98
N HIS A 121 11.38 31.53 -16.30
CA HIS A 121 12.81 31.32 -16.51
C HIS A 121 13.34 32.09 -17.72
N GLU A 122 12.60 32.09 -18.84
CA GLU A 122 12.94 32.90 -20.01
C GLU A 122 12.94 34.41 -19.67
N ALA A 123 11.95 34.89 -18.91
CA ALA A 123 11.90 36.27 -18.45
C ALA A 123 13.11 36.62 -17.56
N LEU A 124 13.48 35.74 -16.63
CA LEU A 124 14.68 35.90 -15.79
C LEU A 124 15.96 35.90 -16.62
N SER A 125 16.07 35.02 -17.61
CA SER A 125 17.21 34.96 -18.53
C SER A 125 17.35 36.25 -19.34
N ILE A 126 16.24 36.84 -19.80
CA ILE A 126 16.25 38.16 -20.46
C ILE A 126 16.75 39.24 -19.51
N VAL A 127 16.29 39.25 -18.25
CA VAL A 127 16.76 40.21 -17.24
C VAL A 127 18.25 40.01 -16.98
N GLN A 128 18.69 38.78 -16.75
CA GLN A 128 20.10 38.46 -16.53
C GLN A 128 20.98 38.92 -17.71
N ASN A 129 20.56 38.65 -18.94
CA ASN A 129 21.28 39.07 -20.14
C ASN A 129 21.36 40.61 -20.25
N LYS A 130 20.30 41.33 -19.86
CA LYS A 130 20.33 42.81 -19.78
C LYS A 130 21.32 43.30 -18.74
N TRP A 131 21.34 42.70 -17.54
CA TRP A 131 22.29 43.05 -16.49
C TRP A 131 23.74 42.75 -16.87
N LEU A 132 23.97 41.69 -17.62
CA LEU A 132 25.28 41.32 -18.15
C LEU A 132 25.69 42.12 -19.40
N GLN A 133 24.85 43.05 -19.89
CA GLN A 133 25.26 43.87 -21.03
C GLN A 133 26.47 44.72 -20.65
N PRO A 134 27.58 44.63 -21.41
CA PRO A 134 28.80 45.37 -21.13
C PRO A 134 28.55 46.88 -21.06
N SER A 135 27.58 47.41 -21.80
CA SER A 135 27.22 48.84 -21.77
C SER A 135 26.69 49.31 -20.43
N LEU A 136 25.86 48.52 -19.74
CA LEU A 136 25.35 48.84 -18.40
C LEU A 136 26.47 48.73 -17.37
N VAL A 137 27.29 47.67 -17.45
CA VAL A 137 28.47 47.51 -16.59
C VAL A 137 29.44 48.68 -16.78
N SER A 138 29.71 49.08 -18.03
CA SER A 138 30.54 50.24 -18.37
C SER A 138 29.98 51.55 -17.81
N GLN A 139 28.65 51.73 -17.83
CA GLN A 139 28.00 52.91 -17.26
C GLN A 139 28.14 52.96 -15.74
N PHE A 140 27.98 51.82 -15.05
CA PHE A 140 28.24 51.73 -13.62
C PHE A 140 29.72 51.95 -13.28
N GLU A 141 30.64 51.40 -14.06
CA GLU A 141 32.08 51.63 -13.88
C GLU A 141 32.47 53.08 -14.14
N SER A 142 31.88 53.73 -15.16
CA SER A 142 32.10 55.14 -15.47
C SER A 142 31.58 56.04 -14.35
N THR A 143 30.37 55.78 -13.85
CA THR A 143 29.78 56.56 -12.74
C THR A 143 30.54 56.32 -11.43
N LEU A 144 31.02 55.11 -11.18
CA LEU A 144 31.91 54.80 -10.06
C LEU A 144 33.23 55.57 -10.19
N ALA A 145 33.87 55.55 -11.36
CA ALA A 145 35.12 56.26 -11.61
C ALA A 145 34.95 57.78 -11.51
N GLU A 146 33.80 58.32 -11.89
CA GLU A 146 33.43 59.73 -11.71
C GLU A 146 33.29 60.06 -10.22
N ALA A 147 32.53 59.27 -9.46
CA ALA A 147 32.36 59.45 -8.02
C ALA A 147 33.69 59.31 -7.26
N GLU A 148 34.56 58.37 -7.65
CA GLU A 148 35.90 58.24 -7.07
C GLU A 148 36.80 59.45 -7.38
N ARG A 149 36.64 60.07 -8.55
CA ARG A 149 37.38 61.28 -8.94
C ARG A 149 36.90 62.48 -8.13
N GLU A 150 35.60 62.63 -7.97
CA GLU A 150 34.99 63.67 -7.11
C GLU A 150 35.44 63.50 -5.64
N LEU A 151 35.43 62.28 -5.12
CA LEU A 151 35.92 61.98 -3.77
C LEU A 151 37.39 62.37 -3.59
N ARG A 152 38.24 62.04 -4.58
CA ARG A 152 39.66 62.43 -4.56
C ARG A 152 39.84 63.94 -4.59
N SER A 153 39.10 64.63 -5.45
CA SER A 153 39.13 66.10 -5.53
C SER A 153 38.73 66.73 -4.20
N LEU A 154 37.67 66.23 -3.56
CA LEU A 154 37.22 66.73 -2.25
C LEU A 154 38.25 66.46 -1.15
N LEU A 155 38.92 65.31 -1.16
CA LEU A 155 40.00 65.00 -0.23
C LEU A 155 41.22 65.89 -0.45
N GLU A 156 41.59 66.19 -1.69
CA GLU A 156 42.66 67.13 -2.02
C GLU A 156 42.29 68.56 -1.59
N GLU A 157 41.05 68.98 -1.81
CA GLU A 157 40.54 70.27 -1.35
C GLU A 157 40.55 70.34 0.18
N GLU A 158 40.08 69.31 0.87
CA GLU A 158 40.16 69.19 2.33
C GLU A 158 41.61 69.28 2.82
N GLN A 159 42.54 68.53 2.22
CA GLN A 159 43.96 68.60 2.58
C GLN A 159 44.56 70.00 2.33
N SER A 160 44.16 70.67 1.25
CA SER A 160 44.61 72.03 0.95
C SER A 160 44.09 73.05 1.96
N LEU A 161 42.84 72.89 2.41
CA LEU A 161 42.23 73.72 3.45
C LEU A 161 42.87 73.47 4.81
N ILE A 162 43.18 72.21 5.15
CA ILE A 162 43.90 71.84 6.37
C ILE A 162 45.31 72.46 6.34
N ALA A 163 46.03 72.35 5.22
CA ALA A 163 47.36 72.95 5.06
C ALA A 163 47.31 74.48 5.13
N ALA A 164 46.30 75.13 4.52
CA ALA A 164 46.09 76.57 4.59
C ALA A 164 45.74 77.02 6.02
N ALA A 165 44.91 76.27 6.74
CA ALA A 165 44.59 76.52 8.14
C ALA A 165 45.83 76.36 9.04
N ALA A 166 46.64 75.32 8.81
CA ALA A 166 47.89 75.11 9.52
C ALA A 166 48.93 76.21 9.22
N ALA A 167 49.02 76.69 7.97
CA ALA A 167 49.87 77.81 7.58
C ALA A 167 49.37 79.14 8.19
N ALA A 168 48.06 79.38 8.22
CA ALA A 168 47.45 80.53 8.88
C ALA A 168 47.64 80.51 10.40
N GLN A 169 47.66 79.32 11.02
CA GLN A 169 48.00 79.14 12.44
C GLN A 169 49.50 79.28 12.70
N SER A 170 50.37 78.80 11.81
CA SER A 170 51.83 78.94 11.95
C SER A 170 52.32 80.37 11.67
N ALA A 171 51.59 81.16 10.89
CA ALA A 171 51.86 82.58 10.67
C ALA A 171 51.37 83.49 11.82
N ARG A 172 50.69 82.94 12.83
CA ARG A 172 50.16 83.68 13.99
C ARG A 172 50.74 83.18 15.31
N VAL A 173 51.77 83.86 15.82
CA VAL A 173 52.11 83.95 17.26
C VAL A 173 52.79 85.31 17.54
N PRO A 174 52.47 86.08 18.60
CA PRO A 174 51.17 86.58 19.05
C PRO A 174 51.20 88.12 19.23
N THR A 175 50.25 88.87 18.67
CA THR A 175 49.91 90.20 19.22
C THR A 175 48.41 90.27 19.40
N THR A 176 48.04 90.10 20.67
CA THR A 176 47.00 90.79 21.43
C THR A 176 45.68 91.12 20.74
N ASN A 177 44.64 90.70 21.47
CA ASN A 177 43.27 91.18 21.44
C ASN A 177 42.44 90.65 20.28
N GLU A 178 41.34 89.98 20.60
CA GLU A 178 40.05 90.44 20.11
C GLU A 178 38.90 89.90 20.94
N ILE A 179 38.03 90.85 21.26
CA ILE A 179 36.71 90.71 21.84
C ILE A 179 35.74 90.37 20.70
N ASP A 180 34.69 89.66 21.07
CA ASP A 180 33.39 89.46 20.43
C ASP A 180 33.24 88.47 19.25
N PRO A 181 32.55 87.34 19.48
CA PRO A 181 31.86 86.58 18.46
C PRO A 181 30.36 86.94 18.47
N SER A 182 29.94 87.81 17.56
CA SER A 182 28.54 87.86 17.11
C SER A 182 28.50 88.31 15.66
N GLU A 183 28.23 87.35 14.77
CA GLU A 183 27.12 87.36 13.82
C GLU A 183 27.30 86.17 12.85
N THR A 184 26.41 85.18 12.93
CA THR A 184 25.34 84.98 11.93
C THR A 184 25.95 84.64 10.57
N ILE A 185 26.09 83.36 10.20
CA ILE A 185 25.11 82.62 9.40
C ILE A 185 25.37 81.12 9.65
N ARG A 186 24.55 80.44 10.46
CA ARG A 186 24.51 78.96 10.43
C ARG A 186 23.21 78.36 10.97
N THR A 187 22.10 79.06 10.76
CA THR A 187 20.75 78.53 11.07
C THR A 187 20.08 77.92 9.84
N GLY A 188 20.63 78.09 8.63
CA GLY A 188 20.16 77.40 7.41
C GLY A 188 20.73 75.97 7.28
N GLU A 189 22.05 75.82 7.38
CA GLU A 189 22.74 74.53 7.23
C GLU A 189 22.45 73.55 8.36
N ALA A 190 22.32 74.03 9.61
CA ALA A 190 21.96 73.17 10.75
C ALA A 190 20.48 72.72 10.68
N MET A 191 19.60 73.52 10.07
CA MET A 191 18.19 73.17 9.90
C MET A 191 17.97 72.27 8.66
N LEU A 192 18.77 72.43 7.60
CA LEU A 192 18.87 71.49 6.49
C LEU A 192 19.48 70.15 6.94
N ALA A 193 20.61 70.16 7.65
CA ALA A 193 21.23 68.95 8.20
C ALA A 193 20.34 68.24 9.23
N ALA A 194 19.59 68.97 10.07
CA ALA A 194 18.60 68.38 10.97
C ALA A 194 17.38 67.79 10.23
N LYS A 195 16.98 68.40 9.11
CA LYS A 195 15.88 67.90 8.26
C LYS A 195 16.32 66.68 7.46
N ASP A 196 17.56 66.65 6.98
CA ASP A 196 18.18 65.52 6.30
C ASP A 196 18.48 64.36 7.28
N HIS A 197 18.88 64.66 8.52
CA HIS A 197 18.99 63.65 9.57
C HIS A 197 17.64 63.04 9.96
N LYS A 198 16.59 63.86 10.00
CA LYS A 198 15.22 63.38 10.28
C LYS A 198 14.70 62.53 9.12
N ALA A 199 14.91 62.94 7.87
CA ALA A 199 14.52 62.18 6.69
C ALA A 199 15.28 60.84 6.58
N THR A 200 16.58 60.84 6.87
CA THR A 200 17.39 59.59 6.91
C THR A 200 17.02 58.69 8.08
N SER A 201 16.67 59.25 9.25
CA SER A 201 16.16 58.48 10.38
C SER A 201 14.81 57.82 10.06
N GLU A 202 13.89 58.55 9.42
CA GLU A 202 12.59 58.02 8.99
C GLU A 202 12.74 56.91 7.94
N GLU A 203 13.70 57.05 7.02
CA GLU A 203 14.01 56.02 6.02
C GLU A 203 14.65 54.78 6.64
N ILE A 204 15.57 54.96 7.61
CA ILE A 204 16.15 53.86 8.38
C ILE A 204 15.06 53.08 9.12
N ASP A 205 14.10 53.77 9.75
CA ASP A 205 13.02 53.10 10.48
C ASP A 205 12.03 52.39 9.54
N ARG A 206 11.78 52.92 8.34
CA ARG A 206 11.07 52.21 7.27
C ARG A 206 11.80 50.94 6.82
N LEU A 207 13.11 51.02 6.62
CA LEU A 207 13.94 49.88 6.23
C LEU A 207 13.99 48.82 7.33
N LYS A 208 14.03 49.20 8.61
CA LYS A 208 13.90 48.25 9.73
C LYS A 208 12.56 47.52 9.72
N LEU A 209 11.45 48.25 9.54
CA LEU A 209 10.11 47.66 9.47
C LEU A 209 9.97 46.66 8.32
N THR A 210 10.46 47.01 7.14
CA THR A 210 10.45 46.11 5.97
C THR A 210 11.33 44.88 6.19
N ILE A 211 12.50 45.03 6.82
CA ILE A 211 13.36 43.90 7.20
C ILE A 211 12.64 42.97 8.19
N ASP A 212 11.97 43.52 9.21
CA ASP A 212 11.25 42.71 10.19
C ASP A 212 10.04 41.99 9.57
N GLU A 213 9.37 42.63 8.61
CA GLU A 213 8.32 41.98 7.84
C GLU A 213 8.89 40.84 6.97
N PHE A 214 10.01 41.05 6.27
CA PHE A 214 10.68 39.99 5.52
C PHE A 214 11.14 38.84 6.41
N LYS A 215 11.67 39.12 7.60
CA LYS A 215 12.03 38.09 8.59
C LYS A 215 10.80 37.29 9.04
N SER A 216 9.68 37.97 9.29
CA SER A 216 8.43 37.31 9.68
C SER A 216 7.89 36.42 8.56
N GLN A 217 7.95 36.87 7.31
CA GLN A 217 7.53 36.09 6.14
C GLN A 217 8.46 34.90 5.90
N ALA A 218 9.78 35.09 6.04
CA ALA A 218 10.76 34.01 5.92
C ALA A 218 10.55 32.94 7.01
N SER A 219 10.29 33.35 8.26
CA SER A 219 9.98 32.43 9.36
C SER A 219 8.71 31.62 9.06
N ARG A 220 7.63 32.26 8.59
CA ARG A 220 6.40 31.55 8.19
C ARG A 220 6.65 30.56 7.06
N ARG A 221 7.35 30.96 6.00
CA ARG A 221 7.69 30.06 4.88
C ARG A 221 8.56 28.88 5.35
N SER A 222 9.53 29.12 6.22
CA SER A 222 10.36 28.07 6.82
C SER A 222 9.52 27.06 7.60
N THR A 223 8.53 27.51 8.39
CA THR A 223 7.65 26.58 9.13
C THR A 223 6.74 25.75 8.20
N ILE A 224 6.26 26.34 7.10
CA ILE A 224 5.44 25.62 6.11
C ILE A 224 6.27 24.54 5.42
N VAL A 225 7.44 24.92 4.91
CA VAL A 225 8.37 23.98 4.27
C VAL A 225 8.80 22.89 5.24
N GLY A 226 9.08 23.23 6.51
CA GLY A 226 9.41 22.25 7.55
C GLY A 226 8.29 21.22 7.77
N ARG A 227 7.02 21.63 7.71
CA ARG A 227 5.89 20.71 7.79
C ARG A 227 5.79 19.82 6.55
N GLU A 228 5.90 20.39 5.36
CA GLU A 228 5.86 19.63 4.09
C GLU A 228 6.96 18.58 4.00
N VAL A 229 8.19 18.95 4.42
CA VAL A 229 9.32 18.01 4.50
C VAL A 229 9.02 16.88 5.49
N GLY A 230 8.43 17.19 6.65
CA GLY A 230 8.00 16.18 7.62
C GLY A 230 6.94 15.23 7.07
N GLU A 231 5.92 15.76 6.38
CA GLU A 231 4.88 14.95 5.74
C GLU A 231 5.45 14.05 4.63
N LEU A 232 6.37 14.57 3.81
CA LEU A 232 7.04 13.79 2.77
C LEU A 232 7.96 12.72 3.35
N THR A 233 8.63 13.00 4.47
CA THR A 233 9.48 12.04 5.17
C THR A 233 8.64 10.89 5.76
N ASN A 234 7.48 11.21 6.34
CA ASN A 234 6.55 10.19 6.82
C ASN A 234 6.02 9.32 5.68
N LYS A 235 5.60 9.93 4.56
CA LYS A 235 5.16 9.19 3.38
C LYS A 235 6.26 8.30 2.79
N ALA A 236 7.51 8.77 2.81
CA ALA A 236 8.65 7.96 2.39
C ALA A 236 8.84 6.73 3.30
N ALA A 237 8.76 6.91 4.62
CA ALA A 237 8.84 5.80 5.57
C ALA A 237 7.69 4.78 5.41
N ASP A 238 6.47 5.25 5.13
CA ASP A 238 5.32 4.39 4.85
C ASP A 238 5.51 3.57 3.56
N LEU A 239 6.06 4.20 2.51
CA LEU A 239 6.39 3.52 1.25
C LEU A 239 7.50 2.49 1.44
N ASP A 240 8.56 2.80 2.20
CA ASP A 240 9.63 1.86 2.52
C ASP A 240 9.09 0.63 3.28
N LYS A 241 8.19 0.86 4.23
CA LYS A 241 7.50 -0.23 4.92
C LYS A 241 6.68 -1.09 3.96
N TRP A 242 5.90 -0.47 3.07
CA TRP A 242 5.10 -1.19 2.08
C TRP A 242 5.96 -2.01 1.11
N ILE A 243 7.11 -1.47 0.68
CA ILE A 243 8.09 -2.19 -0.13
C ILE A 243 8.64 -3.39 0.64
N SER A 244 9.00 -3.21 1.91
CA SER A 244 9.47 -4.30 2.78
C SER A 244 8.41 -5.41 2.92
N ASP A 245 7.17 -5.06 3.22
CA ASP A 245 6.07 -6.01 3.39
C ASP A 245 5.78 -6.77 2.07
N SER A 246 5.78 -6.06 0.95
CA SER A 246 5.61 -6.65 -0.39
C SER A 246 6.76 -7.59 -0.75
N SER A 247 8.01 -7.20 -0.45
CA SER A 247 9.18 -8.06 -0.69
C SER A 247 9.14 -9.35 0.13
N SER A 248 8.70 -9.27 1.40
CA SER A 248 8.52 -10.44 2.26
C SER A 248 7.43 -11.37 1.71
N ALA A 249 6.31 -10.83 1.24
CA ALA A 249 5.23 -11.63 0.64
C ALA A 249 5.70 -12.32 -0.65
N VAL A 250 6.50 -11.64 -1.47
CA VAL A 250 7.11 -12.24 -2.67
C VAL A 250 8.06 -13.38 -2.31
N ASP A 251 8.89 -13.22 -1.28
CA ASP A 251 9.82 -14.27 -0.86
C ASP A 251 9.10 -15.47 -0.22
N GLU A 252 8.02 -15.24 0.52
CA GLU A 252 7.14 -16.31 1.00
C GLU A 252 6.49 -17.08 -0.16
N LEU A 253 5.98 -16.37 -1.18
CA LEU A 253 5.44 -17.00 -2.38
C LEU A 253 6.49 -17.81 -3.15
N LYS A 254 7.73 -17.30 -3.27
CA LYS A 254 8.84 -18.05 -3.88
C LYS A 254 9.15 -19.31 -3.08
N SER A 255 9.17 -19.23 -1.74
CA SER A 255 9.36 -20.40 -0.88
C SER A 255 8.26 -21.43 -1.11
N ASN A 256 6.99 -21.00 -1.10
CA ASN A 256 5.85 -21.88 -1.34
C ASN A 256 5.91 -22.54 -2.73
N ILE A 257 6.33 -21.80 -3.77
CA ILE A 257 6.55 -22.34 -5.11
C ILE A 257 7.68 -23.38 -5.11
N ALA A 258 8.78 -23.12 -4.42
CA ALA A 258 9.88 -24.07 -4.28
C ALA A 258 9.42 -25.35 -3.58
N ASP A 259 8.70 -25.22 -2.46
CA ASP A 259 8.15 -26.35 -1.70
C ASP A 259 7.18 -27.18 -2.55
N MET A 260 6.27 -26.52 -3.29
CA MET A 260 5.38 -27.22 -4.23
C MET A 260 6.15 -27.90 -5.37
N THR A 261 7.23 -27.29 -5.87
CA THR A 261 8.05 -27.88 -6.93
C THR A 261 8.76 -29.13 -6.44
N THR A 262 9.33 -29.09 -5.23
CA THR A 262 9.92 -30.26 -4.57
C THR A 262 8.88 -31.33 -4.30
N ALA A 263 7.69 -30.96 -3.81
CA ALA A 263 6.57 -31.88 -3.61
C ALA A 263 6.16 -32.63 -4.89
N LEU A 264 6.13 -31.91 -6.02
CA LEU A 264 5.83 -32.49 -7.32
C LEU A 264 6.95 -33.42 -7.80
N GLN A 265 8.22 -33.09 -7.55
CA GLN A 265 9.37 -33.95 -7.88
C GLN A 265 9.36 -35.24 -7.05
N ASP A 266 9.08 -35.12 -5.75
CA ASP A 266 9.07 -36.23 -4.80
C ASP A 266 7.75 -37.04 -4.83
N ARG A 267 6.74 -36.57 -5.58
CA ARG A 267 5.36 -37.10 -5.63
C ARG A 267 4.68 -37.23 -4.26
N CYS A 268 5.17 -36.50 -3.27
CA CYS A 268 4.66 -36.45 -1.91
C CYS A 268 4.17 -35.03 -1.63
N CYS A 269 2.93 -34.88 -1.16
CA CYS A 269 2.44 -33.58 -0.69
C CYS A 269 3.09 -33.24 0.67
N PRO A 270 3.66 -32.03 0.86
CA PRO A 270 4.35 -31.65 2.10
C PRO A 270 3.42 -31.60 3.32
N ALA A 271 2.11 -31.39 3.10
CA ALA A 271 1.09 -31.48 4.15
C ALA A 271 0.64 -32.92 4.46
N CYS A 272 0.86 -33.84 3.51
CA CYS A 272 0.57 -35.26 3.67
C CYS A 272 1.90 -35.94 4.00
N SER A 273 2.30 -35.93 5.26
CA SER A 273 3.42 -36.75 5.75
C SER A 273 3.37 -38.12 5.07
N CYS A 274 4.37 -38.43 4.24
CA CYS A 274 4.43 -39.64 3.43
C CYS A 274 4.53 -40.87 4.34
N SER A 275 3.39 -41.24 4.90
CA SER A 275 3.09 -42.47 5.61
C SER A 275 2.47 -43.40 4.59
N THR A 276 3.30 -43.98 3.73
CA THR A 276 3.40 -45.44 3.54
C THR A 276 4.37 -45.72 2.42
N ALA A 277 5.27 -46.66 2.71
CA ALA A 277 6.22 -47.26 1.80
C ALA A 277 5.64 -47.59 0.42
N CYS A 278 6.44 -47.33 -0.61
CA CYS A 278 6.63 -48.23 -1.73
C CYS A 278 8.00 -47.97 -2.37
#